data_AF-A0A851GP49-F1
#
_entry.id   AF-A0A851GP49-F1
#
_cell.length_a   1.000
_cell.length_b   1.000
_cell.length_c   1.000
_cell.angle_alpha   90.00
_cell.angle_beta   90.00
_cell.angle_gamma   90.00
#
_symmetry.space_group_name_H-M   'P 1'
#
loop_
_entity.id
_entity.type
_entity.pdbx_description
1 polymer ?
#
loop_
_entity_poly.entity_id
_entity_poly.type
_entity_poly.pdbx_seq_one_letter_code
_entity_poly.pdbx_strand_id
1 'polypeptide(L)'
;MNQLFQAYTRACRRVVSRGRCWRSYVFDLLIVGGIPLALVFLLLGVLAFAGIPALESDGVPITGVEALMTSLIISLVGIPLLCVFVGSIAWLMHEVFKMP
;
A
#
# COMPACT_ATOMS: atom_id res chain seq x y z
N MET A 1 5.92 -15.24 16.23
CA MET A 1 6.43 -13.89 15.86
C MET A 1 7.56 -13.89 14.83
N ASN A 2 8.39 -14.93 14.69
CA ASN A 2 9.56 -14.88 13.78
C ASN A 2 9.27 -14.91 12.26
N GLN A 3 8.20 -15.57 11.80
CA GLN A 3 8.01 -15.80 10.35
C GLN A 3 7.59 -14.55 9.56
N LEU A 4 6.70 -13.71 10.12
CA LEU A 4 6.26 -12.48 9.46
C LEU A 4 7.38 -11.45 9.36
N PHE A 5 8.14 -11.26 10.43
CA PHE A 5 9.30 -10.36 10.42
C PHE A 5 10.40 -10.85 9.46
N GLN A 6 10.62 -12.16 9.38
CA GLN A 6 11.52 -12.74 8.36
C GLN A 6 11.00 -12.53 6.94
N ALA A 7 9.69 -12.66 6.70
CA ALA A 7 9.10 -12.40 5.39
C ALA A 7 9.24 -10.92 5.00
N TYR A 8 8.98 -10.00 5.92
CA TYR A 8 9.15 -8.56 5.73
C TYR A 8 10.60 -8.20 5.39
N THR A 9 11.57 -8.64 6.21
CA THR A 9 12.99 -8.35 5.97
C THR A 9 13.49 -8.94 4.64
N ARG A 10 13.03 -10.13 4.25
CA ARG A 10 13.31 -10.70 2.92
C ARG A 10 12.66 -9.91 1.81
N ALA A 11 11.43 -9.43 1.98
CA ALA A 11 10.76 -8.57 1.02
C ALA A 11 11.51 -7.24 0.87
N CYS A 12 11.94 -6.58 1.95
CA CYS A 12 12.75 -5.36 1.90
C CYS A 12 14.04 -5.55 1.09
N ARG A 13 14.79 -6.63 1.38
CA ARG A 13 16.02 -6.95 0.63
C ARG A 13 15.73 -7.25 -0.84
N ARG A 14 14.60 -7.91 -1.11
CA ARG A 14 14.14 -8.12 -2.47
C ARG A 14 13.82 -6.79 -3.11
N VAL A 15 12.86 -5.99 -2.65
CA VAL A 15 12.50 -4.67 -3.27
C VAL A 15 13.73 -3.88 -3.77
N VAL A 16 14.83 -3.84 -3.02
CA VAL A 16 16.09 -3.16 -3.39
C VAL A 16 16.91 -3.84 -4.51
N SER A 17 16.88 -5.16 -4.67
CA SER A 17 17.59 -5.85 -5.75
C SER A 17 16.90 -5.72 -7.11
N ARG A 18 17.67 -5.58 -8.20
CA ARG A 18 17.20 -5.40 -9.59
C ARG A 18 16.92 -6.74 -10.30
N GLY A 19 16.17 -6.72 -11.40
CA GLY A 19 15.98 -7.86 -12.31
C GLY A 19 14.99 -8.95 -11.88
N ARG A 20 13.80 -8.57 -11.40
CA ARG A 20 12.78 -9.52 -10.93
C ARG A 20 11.59 -9.70 -11.86
N CYS A 21 10.97 -10.88 -11.75
CA CYS A 21 9.62 -11.11 -12.22
C CYS A 21 8.64 -10.10 -11.59
N TRP A 22 7.87 -9.42 -12.44
CA TRP A 22 6.85 -8.43 -12.08
C TRP A 22 6.01 -8.84 -10.86
N ARG A 23 5.50 -10.08 -10.88
CA ARG A 23 4.63 -10.61 -9.82
C ARG A 23 5.31 -10.58 -8.45
N SER A 24 6.56 -11.04 -8.37
CA SER A 24 7.28 -11.06 -7.08
C SER A 24 7.54 -9.64 -6.57
N TYR A 25 7.83 -8.71 -7.48
CA TYR A 25 8.07 -7.32 -7.09
C TYR A 25 6.81 -6.64 -6.55
N VAL A 26 5.65 -6.85 -7.17
CA VAL A 26 4.36 -6.35 -6.67
C VAL A 26 4.06 -6.90 -5.28
N PHE A 27 4.27 -8.19 -5.04
CA PHE A 27 4.08 -8.79 -3.71
C PHE A 27 5.04 -8.22 -2.68
N ASP A 28 6.31 -8.04 -3.03
CA ASP A 28 7.30 -7.47 -2.13
C ASP A 28 6.95 -5.99 -1.80
N LEU A 29 6.48 -5.19 -2.77
CA LEU A 29 5.97 -3.83 -2.55
C LEU A 29 4.77 -3.81 -1.60
N LEU A 30 3.83 -4.75 -1.81
CA LEU A 30 2.66 -4.86 -0.96
C LEU A 30 3.04 -5.23 0.47
N ILE A 31 4.00 -6.12 0.68
CA ILE A 31 4.48 -6.48 2.03
C ILE A 31 5.21 -5.32 2.71
N VAL A 32 6.07 -4.61 1.97
CA VAL A 32 6.98 -3.62 2.56
C VAL A 32 6.31 -2.27 2.78
N GLY A 33 5.51 -1.83 1.83
CA GLY A 33 4.85 -0.52 1.85
C GLY A 33 3.34 -0.61 1.90
N GLY A 34 2.74 -1.49 1.09
CA GLY A 34 1.28 -1.58 0.95
C GLY A 34 0.56 -1.91 2.26
N ILE A 35 0.92 -3.01 2.93
CA ILE A 35 0.28 -3.47 4.17
C ILE A 35 0.44 -2.43 5.30
N PRO A 36 1.65 -1.89 5.58
CA PRO A 36 1.79 -0.81 6.56
C PRO A 36 0.92 0.40 6.25
N LEU A 37 0.89 0.84 4.98
CA LEU A 37 0.11 1.99 4.57
C LEU A 37 -1.40 1.73 4.73
N ALA A 38 -1.87 0.54 4.35
CA ALA A 38 -3.27 0.13 4.52
C ALA A 38 -3.68 0.12 5.99
N LEU A 39 -2.80 -0.34 6.87
CA LEU A 39 -3.06 -0.32 8.30
C LEU A 39 -3.17 1.10 8.85
N VAL A 40 -2.34 2.03 8.37
CA VAL A 40 -2.43 3.46 8.73
C VAL A 40 -3.76 4.06 8.26
N PHE A 41 -4.17 3.83 7.01
CA PHE A 41 -5.45 4.34 6.51
C PHE A 41 -6.65 3.78 7.27
N LEU A 42 -6.65 2.48 7.60
CA LEU A 42 -7.69 1.89 8.45
C LEU A 42 -7.74 2.54 9.83
N LEU A 43 -6.60 2.77 10.48
CA LEU A 43 -6.54 3.44 11.77
C LEU A 43 -7.11 4.86 11.69
N LEU A 44 -6.74 5.62 10.65
CA LEU A 44 -7.29 6.96 10.42
C LEU A 44 -8.81 6.93 10.23
N GLY A 45 -9.33 5.98 9.45
CA GLY A 45 -10.78 5.79 9.27
C GLY A 45 -11.51 5.45 10.57
N VAL A 46 -10.94 4.59 11.41
CA VAL A 46 -11.49 4.26 12.74
C VAL A 46 -11.48 5.47 13.66
N LEU A 47 -10.40 6.25 13.66
CA LEU A 47 -10.31 7.46 14.47
C LEU A 47 -11.33 8.50 14.02
N ALA A 48 -11.51 8.71 12.70
CA ALA A 48 -12.52 9.64 12.17
C ALA A 48 -13.95 9.15 12.38
N PHE A 49 -14.18 7.82 12.37
CA PHE A 49 -15.44 7.24 12.80
C PHE A 49 -15.75 7.62 14.26
N ALA A 50 -14.74 7.59 15.14
CA ALA A 50 -14.84 8.01 16.54
C ALA A 50 -14.87 9.55 16.74
N GLY A 51 -14.80 10.33 15.66
CA GLY A 51 -14.85 11.80 15.71
C GLY A 51 -13.57 12.48 16.23
N ILE A 52 -12.41 11.81 16.16
CA ILE A 52 -11.14 12.35 16.68
C ILE A 52 -10.47 13.27 15.64
N PRO A 53 -10.00 12.79 14.47
CA PRO A 53 -9.64 13.63 13.34
C PRO A 53 -10.84 13.88 12.43
N ALA A 54 -10.98 15.10 11.92
CA ALA A 54 -11.79 15.36 10.73
C ALA A 54 -11.02 14.83 9.51
N LEU A 55 -11.49 13.74 8.92
CA LEU A 55 -11.02 13.30 7.61
C LEU A 55 -11.73 14.17 6.57
N GLU A 56 -11.00 14.87 5.72
CA GLU A 56 -11.61 15.71 4.68
C GLU A 56 -11.39 15.08 3.30
N SER A 57 -12.43 15.13 2.46
CA SER A 57 -12.34 14.83 1.03
C SER A 57 -12.97 15.97 0.26
N ASP A 58 -12.24 16.57 -0.68
CA ASP A 58 -12.69 17.70 -1.49
C ASP A 58 -13.25 18.87 -0.65
N GLY A 59 -12.68 19.09 0.54
CA GLY A 59 -13.10 20.13 1.47
C GLY A 59 -14.38 19.80 2.26
N VAL A 60 -14.93 18.59 2.12
CA VAL A 60 -16.07 18.10 2.90
C VAL A 60 -15.56 17.18 4.02
N PRO A 61 -15.92 17.45 5.29
CA PRO A 61 -15.56 16.55 6.38
C PRO A 61 -16.35 15.25 6.25
N ILE A 62 -15.62 14.15 6.12
CA ILE A 62 -16.13 12.79 6.18
C ILE A 62 -15.97 12.29 7.62
N THR A 63 -17.08 11.92 8.24
CA THR A 63 -17.11 11.38 9.60
C THR A 63 -17.99 10.14 9.67
N GLY A 64 -17.95 9.42 10.79
CA GLY A 64 -18.80 8.25 11.01
C GLY A 64 -18.55 7.14 9.98
N VAL A 65 -19.63 6.47 9.56
CA VAL A 65 -19.56 5.26 8.73
C VAL A 65 -18.89 5.52 7.37
N GLU A 66 -19.09 6.71 6.79
CA GLU A 66 -18.50 7.06 5.49
C GLU A 66 -16.97 7.13 5.55
N ALA A 67 -16.40 7.63 6.65
CA ALA A 67 -14.94 7.67 6.84
C ALA A 67 -14.36 6.26 6.94
N LEU A 68 -15.05 5.38 7.66
CA LEU A 68 -14.66 3.98 7.79
C LEU A 68 -14.74 3.24 6.45
N MET A 69 -15.83 3.41 5.69
CA MET A 69 -16.00 2.79 4.38
C MET A 69 -14.95 3.28 3.38
N THR A 70 -14.69 4.59 3.34
CA THR A 70 -13.64 5.17 2.50
C THR A 70 -12.28 4.60 2.84
N SER A 71 -11.93 4.50 4.13
CA SER A 71 -10.67 3.93 4.56
C SER A 71 -10.52 2.44 4.20
N LEU A 72 -11.60 1.66 4.28
CA LEU A 72 -11.62 0.25 3.88
C LEU A 72 -11.38 0.09 2.38
N ILE A 73 -12.05 0.90 1.55
CA ILE A 73 -11.88 0.88 0.09
C ILE A 73 -10.43 1.23 -0.28
N ILE A 74 -9.87 2.30 0.30
CA ILE A 74 -8.47 2.68 0.06
C ILE A 74 -7.54 1.54 0.46
N SER A 75 -7.77 0.93 1.63
CA SER A 75 -6.86 -0.06 2.19
C SER A 75 -6.90 -1.41 1.48
N LEU A 76 -8.10 -1.88 1.10
CA LEU A 76 -8.30 -3.19 0.49
C LEU A 76 -8.20 -3.19 -1.04
N VAL A 77 -8.46 -2.04 -1.68
CA VAL A 77 -8.53 -1.94 -3.14
C VAL A 77 -7.51 -0.92 -3.65
N GLY A 78 -7.54 0.30 -3.12
CA GLY A 78 -6.69 1.39 -3.59
C GLY A 78 -5.20 1.07 -3.48
N ILE A 79 -4.74 0.68 -2.30
CA ILE A 79 -3.32 0.41 -2.04
C ILE A 79 -2.80 -0.82 -2.82
N PRO A 80 -3.52 -1.95 -2.88
CA PRO A 80 -3.13 -3.05 -3.76
C PRO A 80 -3.02 -2.65 -5.24
N LEU A 81 -3.98 -1.87 -5.76
CA LEU A 81 -3.91 -1.35 -7.14
C LEU A 81 -2.71 -0.43 -7.33
N LEU A 82 -2.39 0.41 -6.35
CA LEU A 82 -1.23 1.31 -6.40
C LEU A 82 0.08 0.52 -6.43
N CYS A 83 0.18 -0.56 -5.64
CA CYS A 83 1.34 -1.47 -5.68
C CYS A 83 1.48 -2.17 -7.03
N VAL A 84 0.37 -2.61 -7.63
CA VAL A 84 0.33 -3.19 -8.98
C VAL A 84 0.80 -2.17 -10.01
N PHE A 85 0.29 -0.94 -9.95
CA PHE A 85 0.64 0.12 -10.87
C PHE A 85 2.14 0.47 -10.82
N VAL A 86 2.65 0.75 -9.61
CA VAL A 86 4.08 1.05 -9.40
C VAL A 86 4.96 -0.13 -9.82
N GLY A 87 4.57 -1.36 -9.47
CA GLY A 87 5.30 -2.55 -9.88
C GLY A 87 5.33 -2.75 -11.40
N SER A 88 4.23 -2.40 -12.08
CA SER A 88 4.14 -2.46 -13.55
C SER A 88 5.02 -1.41 -14.22
N ILE A 89 5.04 -0.17 -13.72
CA ILE A 89 5.92 0.87 -14.24
C ILE A 89 7.38 0.49 -14.04
N ALA A 90 7.77 0.06 -12.84
CA ALA A 90 9.15 -0.34 -12.56
C ALA A 90 9.60 -1.50 -13.46
N TRP A 91 8.71 -2.47 -13.70
CA TRP A 91 8.99 -3.56 -14.63
C TRP A 91 9.14 -3.06 -16.07
N LEU A 92 8.23 -2.20 -16.55
CA LEU A 92 8.30 -1.60 -17.88
C LEU A 92 9.60 -0.81 -18.08
N MET A 93 9.99 0.02 -17.10
CA MET A 93 11.22 0.81 -17.15
C MET A 93 12.48 -0.06 -17.22
N HIS A 94 12.49 -1.17 -16.48
CA HIS A 94 13.63 -2.08 -16.46
C HIS A 94 13.69 -2.96 -17.73
N GLU A 95 12.56 -3.55 -18.14
CA GLU A 95 12.54 -4.57 -19.21
C GLU A 95 12.48 -3.95 -20.61
N VAL A 96 11.67 -2.90 -20.78
CA VAL A 96 11.46 -2.26 -22.09
C VAL A 96 12.48 -1.16 -22.32
N PHE A 97 12.67 -0.28 -21.33
CA PHE A 97 13.51 0.90 -21.49
C PHE A 97 14.98 0.69 -21.06
N LYS A 98 15.31 -0.46 -20.45
CA LYS A 98 16.66 -0.77 -19.92
C LYS A 98 17.21 0.35 -19.03
N MET A 99 16.34 1.12 -18.40
CA MET A 99 16.76 2.19 -17.51
C MET A 99 17.22 1.57 -16.19
N PRO A 100 18.36 2.02 -15.63
CA PRO A 100 18.91 1.48 -14.40
C PRO A 100 17.99 1.71 -13.20
#